data_AF-A0A1B6IQJ3-F1
#
_entry.id   AF-A0A1B6IQJ3-F1
#
_cell.length_a   1.000
_cell.length_b   1.000
_cell.length_c   1.000
_cell.angle_alpha   90.00
_cell.angle_beta   90.00
_cell.angle_gamma   90.00
#
_symmetry.space_group_name_H-M   'P 1'
#
loop_
_entity.id
_entity.type
_entity.pdbx_description
1 polymer ?
#
loop_
_entity_poly.entity_id
_entity_poly.type
_entity_poly.pdbx_seq_one_letter_code
_entity_poly.pdbx_strand_id
1 'polypeptide(L)'
;EETLEKPPQTQNIVHQNMIKRFNQHSIMVLKACQQQTVPKQEPNGTPQMNGEVPSTSDESHHDVQAKKMRIQEKINYEDLDANCSQSHSSSQLNLSKVERYLHGPTPGQQDELLPDEAVGRAWVGLQQELAVWSPHPPTLVAPAAAVSALGELTPGGALMKCYHDESLAQLVPEPLEKDLRNLYMSGCELLRHFWLCFPPTTPQLQEKAEKMHEALHRFHSAKLKPFEDRVMLEFSPLSQQRTCDGTARPRTWSRRQS
;
A
#
# COMPACT_ATOMS: atom_id res chain seq x y z
N GLU A 1 -25.49 -24.10 81.39
CA GLU A 1 -25.67 -23.40 80.10
C GLU A 1 -26.71 -22.31 80.30
N GLU A 2 -26.59 -21.06 79.86
CA GLU A 2 -25.57 -20.33 79.13
C GLU A 2 -26.04 -18.87 79.26
N THR A 3 -25.33 -18.03 80.03
CA THR A 3 -25.61 -16.59 80.09
C THR A 3 -24.92 -15.94 78.90
N LEU A 4 -25.71 -15.59 77.89
CA LEU A 4 -25.31 -14.87 76.68
C LEU A 4 -24.75 -13.48 77.03
N GLU A 5 -23.43 -13.35 77.09
CA GLU A 5 -22.76 -12.05 77.17
C GLU A 5 -22.93 -11.28 75.85
N LYS A 6 -23.60 -10.12 75.92
CA LYS A 6 -23.52 -9.10 74.88
C LYS A 6 -22.19 -8.35 75.03
N PRO A 7 -21.35 -8.23 73.98
CA PRO A 7 -20.13 -7.46 74.07
C PRO A 7 -20.45 -5.96 74.28
N PRO A 8 -19.62 -5.22 75.03
CA PRO A 8 -19.88 -3.81 75.35
C PRO A 8 -19.75 -2.95 74.08
N GLN A 9 -20.81 -2.23 73.72
CA GLN A 9 -20.89 -1.32 72.56
C GLN A 9 -19.74 -0.28 72.49
N THR A 10 -19.07 0.00 73.60
CA THR A 10 -17.96 0.96 73.72
C THR A 10 -16.67 0.52 73.03
N GLN A 11 -16.33 -0.78 73.03
CA GLN A 11 -15.12 -1.25 72.31
C GLN A 11 -15.28 -1.07 70.79
N ASN A 12 -16.49 -1.29 70.27
CA ASN A 12 -16.81 -1.14 68.86
C ASN A 12 -16.62 0.32 68.38
N ILE A 13 -16.96 1.29 69.22
CA ILE A 13 -16.78 2.73 68.94
C ILE A 13 -15.29 3.10 68.90
N VAL A 14 -14.46 2.54 69.79
CA VAL A 14 -13.01 2.79 69.77
C VAL A 14 -12.37 2.19 68.52
N HIS A 15 -12.67 0.93 68.17
CA HIS A 15 -12.19 0.32 66.92
C HIS A 15 -12.66 1.10 65.69
N GLN A 16 -13.91 1.53 65.65
CA GLN A 16 -14.44 2.35 64.57
C GLN A 16 -13.70 3.70 64.46
N ASN A 17 -13.40 4.35 65.58
CA ASN A 17 -12.65 5.59 65.59
C ASN A 17 -11.18 5.40 65.18
N MET A 18 -10.56 4.29 65.57
CA MET A 18 -9.21 3.93 65.10
C MET A 18 -9.18 3.71 63.59
N ILE A 19 -10.14 2.98 63.03
CA ILE A 19 -10.27 2.77 61.57
C ILE A 19 -10.52 4.11 60.85
N LYS A 20 -11.40 4.97 61.39
CA LYS A 20 -11.66 6.30 60.81
C LYS A 20 -10.40 7.16 60.77
N ARG A 21 -9.63 7.20 61.85
CA ARG A 21 -8.36 7.95 61.90
C ARG A 21 -7.32 7.37 60.94
N PHE A 22 -7.23 6.05 60.85
CA PHE A 22 -6.34 5.37 59.91
C PHE A 22 -6.71 5.67 58.44
N ASN A 23 -7.99 5.55 58.08
CA ASN A 23 -8.47 5.87 56.74
C ASN A 23 -8.29 7.35 56.40
N GLN A 24 -8.58 8.25 57.35
CA GLN A 24 -8.37 9.68 57.16
C GLN A 24 -6.89 10.00 56.92
N HIS A 25 -5.98 9.40 57.68
CA HIS A 25 -4.55 9.63 57.54
C HIS A 25 -4.01 9.04 56.23
N SER A 26 -4.33 7.78 55.91
CA SER A 26 -3.89 7.13 54.66
C SER A 26 -4.38 7.86 53.41
N ILE A 27 -5.65 8.31 53.38
CA ILE A 27 -6.18 9.13 52.28
C ILE A 27 -5.46 10.47 52.20
N MET A 28 -5.16 11.11 53.34
CA MET A 28 -4.46 12.40 53.36
C MET A 28 -3.05 12.28 52.80
N VAL A 29 -2.33 11.20 53.13
CA VAL A 29 -1.00 10.90 52.58
C VAL A 29 -1.08 10.65 51.07
N LEU A 30 -2.00 9.78 50.62
CA LEU A 30 -2.18 9.50 49.18
C LEU A 30 -2.53 10.76 48.38
N LYS A 31 -3.40 11.63 48.92
CA LYS A 31 -3.75 12.91 48.30
C LYS A 31 -2.59 13.88 48.24
N ALA A 32 -1.78 13.98 49.30
CA ALA A 32 -0.60 14.83 49.32
C ALA A 32 0.43 14.39 48.26
N CYS A 33 0.65 13.08 48.10
CA CYS A 33 1.52 12.55 47.04
C CYS A 33 0.97 12.83 45.63
N GLN A 34 -0.35 12.77 45.44
CA GLN A 34 -0.98 13.00 44.14
C GLN A 34 -0.99 14.48 43.73
N GLN A 35 -1.02 15.42 44.68
CA GLN A 35 -0.91 16.86 44.41
C GLN A 35 0.51 17.29 43.99
N GLN A 36 1.55 16.53 44.38
CA GLN A 36 2.94 16.80 43.97
C GLN A 36 3.23 16.38 42.53
N THR A 37 2.38 15.55 41.91
CA THR A 37 2.59 15.00 40.56
C THR A 37 1.86 15.75 39.44
N VAL A 38 1.12 16.83 39.74
CA VAL A 38 0.39 17.62 38.71
C VAL A 38 0.97 19.04 38.62
N PRO A 39 1.61 19.45 37.52
CA PRO A 39 2.14 20.80 37.37
C PRO A 39 1.01 21.84 37.23
N LYS A 40 1.17 22.94 37.98
CA LYS A 40 0.28 24.10 38.07
C LYS A 40 0.29 24.91 36.76
N GLN A 41 -0.84 24.97 36.03
CA GLN A 41 -1.07 25.97 34.99
C GLN A 41 -1.75 27.21 35.60
N GLU A 42 -1.13 28.37 35.38
CA GLU A 42 -1.54 29.70 35.83
C GLU A 42 -2.78 30.23 35.05
N PRO A 43 -3.62 31.10 35.66
CA PRO A 43 -4.81 31.67 35.01
C PRO A 43 -4.50 33.04 34.38
N ASN A 44 -4.94 33.28 33.14
CA ASN A 44 -5.08 34.64 32.60
C ASN A 44 -6.44 34.79 31.89
N GLY A 45 -7.14 35.89 32.19
CA GLY A 45 -8.60 35.99 32.14
C GLY A 45 -9.26 36.59 30.89
N THR A 46 -10.52 36.16 30.68
CA THR A 46 -11.75 36.86 30.21
C THR A 46 -11.83 37.48 28.80
N PRO A 47 -13.04 37.67 28.19
CA PRO A 47 -14.41 37.41 28.69
C PRO A 47 -15.32 36.58 27.75
N GLN A 48 -16.45 36.14 28.32
CA GLN A 48 -17.60 35.53 27.64
C GLN A 48 -18.23 36.46 26.60
N MET A 49 -18.64 35.89 25.46
CA MET A 49 -19.74 36.39 24.64
C MET A 49 -20.87 35.34 24.65
N ASN A 50 -22.09 35.86 24.67
CA ASN A 50 -23.32 35.23 25.15
C ASN A 50 -24.00 34.39 24.05
N GLY A 51 -24.37 33.15 24.37
CA GLY A 51 -25.42 32.40 23.69
C GLY A 51 -25.01 31.11 22.97
N GLU A 52 -25.14 29.95 23.63
CA GLU A 52 -25.71 28.73 23.01
C GLU A 52 -26.03 27.63 24.05
N VAL A 53 -27.01 26.81 23.67
CA VAL A 53 -27.79 25.76 24.36
C VAL A 53 -26.95 24.74 25.17
N PRO A 54 -27.42 24.22 26.32
CA PRO A 54 -26.69 23.21 27.09
C PRO A 54 -26.74 21.84 26.38
N SER A 55 -25.62 21.38 25.83
CA SER A 55 -25.44 19.97 25.44
C SER A 55 -24.88 19.18 26.62
N THR A 56 -25.77 18.52 27.34
CA THR A 56 -25.45 17.53 28.38
C THR A 56 -25.09 16.19 27.72
N SER A 57 -23.87 16.05 27.19
CA SER A 57 -23.46 14.80 26.52
C SER A 57 -22.06 14.29 26.89
N ASP A 58 -21.10 15.17 27.24
CA ASP A 58 -19.69 14.77 27.33
C ASP A 58 -19.29 14.02 28.62
N GLU A 59 -19.97 14.25 29.74
CA GLU A 59 -19.66 13.58 31.02
C GLU A 59 -19.85 12.05 30.96
N SER A 60 -20.75 11.58 30.09
CA SER A 60 -21.07 10.15 29.95
C SER A 60 -19.97 9.35 29.24
N HIS A 61 -19.22 9.99 28.33
CA HIS A 61 -18.28 9.31 27.44
C HIS A 61 -16.93 9.04 28.14
N HIS A 62 -16.49 9.96 29.00
CA HIS A 62 -15.27 9.79 29.80
C HIS A 62 -15.39 8.65 30.81
N ASP A 63 -16.58 8.51 31.42
CA ASP A 63 -16.86 7.47 32.42
C ASP A 63 -16.91 6.07 31.79
N VAL A 64 -17.43 5.97 30.56
CA VAL A 64 -17.42 4.72 29.77
C VAL A 64 -16.00 4.34 29.34
N GLN A 65 -15.17 5.31 28.94
CA GLN A 65 -13.77 5.05 28.58
C GLN A 65 -12.94 4.60 29.79
N ALA A 66 -13.11 5.23 30.95
CA ALA A 66 -12.43 4.82 32.18
C ALA A 66 -12.81 3.40 32.61
N LYS A 67 -14.09 3.04 32.50
CA LYS A 67 -14.57 1.67 32.78
C LYS A 67 -14.00 0.66 31.78
N LYS A 68 -14.01 0.99 30.48
CA LYS A 68 -13.43 0.14 29.42
C LYS A 68 -11.92 -0.08 29.64
N MET A 69 -11.18 0.96 29.97
CA MET A 69 -9.74 0.88 30.24
C MET A 69 -9.45 -0.03 31.43
N ARG A 70 -10.19 0.12 32.53
CA ARG A 70 -10.05 -0.73 33.72
C ARG A 70 -10.41 -2.19 33.48
N ILE A 71 -11.39 -2.45 32.61
CA ILE A 71 -11.74 -3.82 32.20
C ILE A 71 -10.61 -4.38 31.33
N GLN A 72 -10.11 -3.60 30.36
CA GLN A 72 -9.02 -4.01 29.48
C GLN A 72 -7.73 -4.34 30.24
N GLU A 73 -7.40 -3.56 31.27
CA GLU A 73 -6.27 -3.82 32.18
C GLU A 73 -6.45 -5.14 32.96
N LYS A 74 -7.68 -5.45 33.39
CA LYS A 74 -7.97 -6.67 34.18
C LYS A 74 -8.09 -7.94 33.35
N ILE A 75 -8.37 -7.84 32.05
CA ILE A 75 -8.47 -8.99 31.14
C ILE A 75 -7.17 -9.23 30.36
N ASN A 76 -6.23 -8.27 30.37
CA ASN A 76 -4.95 -8.46 29.74
C ASN A 76 -4.09 -9.37 30.62
N TYR A 77 -3.63 -10.48 30.06
CA TYR A 77 -2.71 -11.37 30.73
C TYR A 77 -1.32 -11.22 30.08
N GLU A 78 -0.30 -10.93 30.87
CA GLU A 78 1.08 -10.69 30.39
C GLU A 78 1.69 -11.92 29.69
N ASP A 79 1.26 -13.14 30.04
CA ASP A 79 1.71 -14.39 29.43
C ASP A 79 1.04 -14.70 28.08
N LEU A 80 -0.12 -14.09 27.80
CA LEU A 80 -0.80 -14.15 26.52
C LEU A 80 -0.45 -12.97 25.60
N ASP A 81 0.37 -12.02 26.08
CA ASP A 81 0.80 -10.89 25.27
C ASP A 81 1.77 -11.40 24.17
N ALA A 82 1.43 -11.12 22.91
CA ALA A 82 2.19 -11.57 21.75
C ALA A 82 3.66 -11.10 21.77
N ASN A 83 3.96 -10.08 22.58
CA ASN A 83 5.30 -9.54 22.77
C ASN A 83 6.15 -10.30 23.80
N CYS A 84 5.59 -11.11 24.70
CA CYS A 84 6.38 -11.93 25.64
C CYS A 84 7.11 -13.08 24.91
N SER A 85 6.62 -13.47 23.74
CA SER A 85 7.23 -14.49 22.87
C SER A 85 8.40 -13.95 22.02
N GLN A 86 8.72 -12.65 22.09
CA GLN A 86 9.79 -12.03 21.30
C GLN A 86 11.20 -12.22 21.87
N SER A 87 11.41 -13.14 22.82
CA SER A 87 12.69 -13.83 22.96
C SER A 87 12.79 -14.95 21.91
N HIS A 88 12.65 -14.58 20.64
CA HIS A 88 12.85 -15.53 19.54
C HIS A 88 14.33 -15.90 19.52
N SER A 89 14.65 -17.13 19.93
CA SER A 89 15.85 -17.81 19.44
C SER A 89 15.86 -17.65 17.93
N SER A 90 16.78 -16.86 17.39
CA SER A 90 16.91 -16.68 15.95
C SER A 90 17.06 -18.07 15.33
N SER A 91 16.05 -18.50 14.57
CA SER A 91 16.10 -19.78 13.87
C SER A 91 17.34 -19.76 12.98
N GLN A 92 18.36 -20.53 13.36
CA GLN A 92 19.61 -20.57 12.62
C GLN A 92 19.35 -21.30 11.30
N LEU A 93 19.30 -20.55 10.21
CA LEU A 93 19.06 -21.09 8.86
C LEU A 93 20.38 -21.54 8.23
N ASN A 94 20.62 -22.85 8.20
CA ASN A 94 21.72 -23.42 7.43
C ASN A 94 21.25 -23.71 6.00
N LEU A 95 21.74 -22.94 5.02
CA LEU A 95 21.41 -23.10 3.62
C LEU A 95 22.16 -24.31 3.03
N SER A 96 21.44 -25.30 2.51
CA SER A 96 22.04 -26.52 1.94
C SER A 96 22.55 -26.38 0.50
N LYS A 97 22.06 -25.39 -0.25
CA LYS A 97 22.34 -25.21 -1.69
C LYS A 97 22.61 -23.76 -2.04
N VAL A 98 23.71 -23.21 -1.51
CA VAL A 98 24.13 -21.83 -1.75
C VAL A 98 24.35 -21.55 -3.25
N GLU A 99 24.85 -22.52 -4.01
CA GLU A 99 25.10 -22.40 -5.45
C GLU A 99 23.85 -21.98 -6.25
N ARG A 100 22.65 -22.43 -5.84
CA ARG A 100 21.39 -22.06 -6.51
C ARG A 100 21.10 -20.56 -6.39
N TYR A 101 21.55 -19.92 -5.32
CA TYR A 101 21.32 -18.50 -5.09
C TYR A 101 22.33 -17.61 -5.81
N LEU A 102 23.45 -18.17 -6.29
CA LEU A 102 24.46 -17.42 -7.01
C LEU A 102 23.99 -17.00 -8.41
N HIS A 103 23.22 -17.85 -9.08
CA HIS A 103 22.71 -17.62 -10.45
C HIS A 103 21.35 -16.91 -10.51
N GLY A 104 20.63 -16.87 -9.39
CA GLY A 104 19.29 -16.30 -9.31
C GLY A 104 18.25 -17.07 -10.13
N PRO A 105 17.00 -16.56 -10.19
CA PRO A 105 15.94 -17.16 -11.00
C PRO A 105 16.14 -16.80 -12.48
N THR A 106 17.18 -17.35 -13.11
CA THR A 106 17.31 -17.33 -14.56
C THR A 106 16.45 -18.47 -15.13
N PRO A 107 15.53 -18.20 -16.08
CA PRO A 107 14.81 -19.27 -16.75
C PRO A 107 15.86 -20.14 -17.40
N GLY A 108 15.92 -21.44 -17.01
CA GLY A 108 17.04 -22.34 -17.26
C GLY A 108 17.65 -22.10 -18.63
N GLN A 109 18.67 -21.24 -18.68
CA GLN A 109 19.47 -21.09 -19.86
C GLN A 109 20.08 -22.46 -20.00
N GLN A 110 19.90 -23.07 -21.16
CA GLN A 110 20.66 -24.26 -21.46
C GLN A 110 22.10 -23.80 -21.36
N ASP A 111 22.76 -24.13 -20.24
CA ASP A 111 24.21 -24.23 -20.18
C ASP A 111 24.51 -25.34 -21.19
N GLU A 112 24.49 -24.97 -22.47
CA GLU A 112 25.08 -25.74 -23.52
C GLU A 112 26.55 -25.67 -23.19
N LEU A 113 26.98 -26.61 -22.35
CA LEU A 113 28.36 -26.84 -21.98
C LEU A 113 29.07 -27.00 -23.32
N LEU A 114 29.69 -25.91 -23.77
CA LEU A 114 30.45 -25.90 -25.00
C LEU A 114 31.46 -27.05 -24.87
N PRO A 115 31.56 -27.94 -25.87
CA PRO A 115 32.54 -29.02 -25.83
C PRO A 115 33.91 -28.44 -25.49
N ASP A 116 34.68 -29.11 -24.63
CA ASP A 116 35.99 -28.63 -24.17
C ASP A 116 36.92 -28.31 -25.37
N GLU A 117 36.77 -29.05 -26.47
CA GLU A 117 37.40 -28.82 -27.77
C GLU A 117 37.05 -27.46 -28.42
N ALA A 118 35.81 -26.98 -28.28
CA ALA A 118 35.39 -25.67 -28.77
C ALA A 118 36.03 -24.54 -27.96
N VAL A 119 36.12 -24.70 -26.64
CA VAL A 119 36.79 -23.75 -25.73
C VAL A 119 38.28 -23.73 -26.00
N GLY A 120 38.92 -24.90 -26.16
CA GLY A 120 40.34 -25.01 -26.51
C GLY A 120 40.66 -24.36 -27.86
N ARG A 121 39.83 -24.58 -28.89
CA ARG A 121 40.00 -23.91 -30.20
C ARG A 121 39.79 -22.40 -30.12
N ALA A 122 38.79 -21.93 -29.37
CA ALA A 122 38.57 -20.50 -29.15
C ALA A 122 39.76 -19.86 -28.41
N TRP A 123 40.33 -20.55 -27.42
CA TRP A 123 41.51 -20.10 -26.69
C TRP A 123 42.74 -19.99 -27.58
N VAL A 124 43.01 -21.01 -28.40
CA VAL A 124 44.13 -20.98 -29.36
C VAL A 124 43.92 -19.87 -30.40
N GLY A 125 42.69 -19.71 -30.91
CA GLY A 125 42.33 -18.61 -31.81
C GLY A 125 42.58 -17.24 -31.18
N LEU A 126 42.14 -17.04 -29.94
CA LEU A 126 42.39 -15.82 -29.19
C LEU A 126 43.88 -15.56 -28.97
N GLN A 127 44.68 -16.57 -28.63
CA GLN A 127 46.12 -16.42 -28.48
C GLN A 127 46.81 -16.01 -29.79
N GLN A 128 46.38 -16.57 -30.92
CA GLN A 128 46.89 -16.22 -32.24
C GLN A 128 46.48 -14.80 -32.63
N GLU A 129 45.22 -14.41 -32.40
CA GLU A 129 44.76 -13.04 -32.62
C GLU A 129 45.50 -12.04 -31.73
N LEU A 130 45.73 -12.37 -30.46
CA LEU A 130 46.48 -11.53 -29.52
C LEU A 130 47.94 -11.37 -29.94
N ALA A 131 48.55 -12.41 -30.53
CA ALA A 131 49.91 -12.34 -31.05
C ALA A 131 50.04 -11.41 -32.27
N VAL A 132 48.96 -11.26 -33.05
CA VAL A 132 48.90 -10.37 -34.22
C VAL A 132 48.22 -9.03 -33.88
N TRP A 133 47.70 -8.89 -32.65
CA TRP A 133 46.97 -7.71 -32.21
C TRP A 133 47.91 -6.49 -32.17
N SER A 134 47.52 -5.47 -32.95
CA SER A 134 48.20 -4.19 -32.97
C SER A 134 47.31 -3.14 -32.32
N PRO A 135 47.83 -2.28 -31.44
CA PRO A 135 47.06 -1.24 -30.77
C PRO A 135 46.51 -0.16 -31.72
N HIS A 136 47.01 -0.10 -32.96
CA HIS A 136 46.57 0.88 -33.97
C HIS A 136 46.33 0.18 -35.32
N PRO A 137 45.23 -0.57 -35.49
CA PRO A 137 44.89 -1.11 -36.79
C PRO A 137 44.57 0.04 -37.76
N PRO A 138 44.97 -0.04 -39.03
CA PRO A 138 44.78 1.03 -40.02
C PRO A 138 43.28 1.28 -40.35
N THR A 139 42.39 0.39 -39.96
CA THR A 139 40.93 0.53 -40.16
C THR A 139 40.21 -0.07 -38.97
N LEU A 140 39.87 0.78 -38.00
CA LEU A 140 39.12 0.36 -36.80
C LEU A 140 37.66 0.01 -37.13
N VAL A 141 37.05 0.76 -38.06
CA VAL A 141 35.64 0.59 -38.46
C VAL A 141 35.52 0.89 -39.96
N ALA A 142 34.80 0.03 -40.68
CA ALA A 142 34.46 0.30 -42.08
C ALA A 142 33.46 1.48 -42.15
N PRO A 143 33.67 2.49 -43.02
CA PRO A 143 32.77 3.64 -43.13
C PRO A 143 31.29 3.27 -43.33
N ALA A 144 31.02 2.19 -44.08
CA ALA A 144 29.67 1.68 -44.28
C ALA A 144 29.02 1.16 -42.99
N ALA A 145 29.78 0.51 -42.10
CA ALA A 145 29.28 0.04 -40.81
C ALA A 145 28.95 1.22 -39.88
N ALA A 146 29.76 2.28 -39.89
CA ALA A 146 29.49 3.49 -39.13
C ALA A 146 28.22 4.21 -39.61
N VAL A 147 28.01 4.30 -40.93
CA VAL A 147 26.78 4.88 -41.51
C VAL A 147 25.56 4.00 -41.23
N SER A 148 25.70 2.67 -41.25
CA SER A 148 24.62 1.74 -40.87
C SER A 148 24.22 1.92 -39.41
N ALA A 149 25.20 1.97 -38.50
CA ALA A 149 24.96 2.22 -37.08
C ALA A 149 24.30 3.58 -36.85
N LEU A 150 24.72 4.63 -37.59
CA LEU A 150 24.05 5.93 -37.55
C LEU A 150 22.60 5.83 -38.02
N GLY A 151 22.31 5.05 -39.07
CA GLY A 151 20.95 4.80 -39.55
C GLY A 151 20.09 4.04 -38.52
N GLU A 152 20.67 3.10 -37.78
CA GLU A 152 19.98 2.37 -36.70
C GLU A 152 19.66 3.23 -35.48
N LEU A 153 20.49 4.26 -35.22
CA LEU A 153 20.34 5.21 -34.09
C LEU A 153 19.56 6.48 -34.46
N THR A 154 19.37 6.75 -35.74
CA THR A 154 18.56 7.88 -36.24
C THR A 154 17.08 7.61 -35.96
N PRO A 155 16.22 8.65 -35.77
CA PRO A 155 14.78 8.46 -35.60
C PRO A 155 14.17 7.59 -36.70
N GLY A 156 13.54 6.47 -36.31
CA GLY A 156 13.01 5.45 -37.22
C GLY A 156 13.97 4.28 -37.52
N GLY A 157 15.19 4.32 -36.98
CA GLY A 157 16.16 3.22 -37.02
C GLY A 157 15.82 2.08 -36.05
N ALA A 158 16.40 0.91 -36.29
CA ALA A 158 16.07 -0.33 -35.59
C ALA A 158 16.31 -0.27 -34.06
N LEU A 159 17.26 0.55 -33.60
CA LEU A 159 17.65 0.68 -32.20
C LEU A 159 16.93 1.83 -31.49
N MET A 160 16.45 2.84 -32.22
CA MET A 160 15.74 4.00 -31.65
C MET A 160 14.23 3.71 -31.47
N LYS A 161 13.89 2.65 -30.71
CA LYS A 161 12.50 2.20 -30.48
C LYS A 161 11.70 3.04 -29.47
N CYS A 162 12.28 4.09 -28.89
CA CYS A 162 11.74 4.70 -27.65
C CYS A 162 11.25 6.15 -27.77
N TYR A 163 10.95 6.68 -28.96
CA TYR A 163 10.51 8.08 -29.09
C TYR A 163 8.97 8.26 -29.17
N HIS A 164 8.15 7.25 -28.86
CA HIS A 164 6.69 7.34 -29.06
C HIS A 164 5.82 7.08 -27.83
N ASP A 165 6.32 6.50 -26.74
CA ASP A 165 5.46 6.18 -25.59
C ASP A 165 4.98 7.43 -24.83
N GLU A 166 5.80 8.48 -24.72
CA GLU A 166 5.35 9.74 -24.09
C GLU A 166 4.33 10.49 -24.96
N SER A 167 4.43 10.37 -26.29
CA SER A 167 3.49 11.00 -27.21
C SER A 167 2.11 10.35 -27.13
N LEU A 168 2.01 9.03 -26.95
CA LEU A 168 0.72 8.33 -26.87
C LEU A 168 -0.04 8.68 -25.59
N ALA A 169 0.66 8.87 -24.47
CA ALA A 169 0.04 9.28 -23.20
C ALA A 169 -0.61 10.68 -23.29
N GLN A 170 -0.05 11.59 -24.09
CA GLN A 170 -0.62 12.93 -24.33
C GLN A 170 -1.77 12.95 -25.35
N LEU A 171 -1.98 11.88 -26.12
CA LEU A 171 -3.09 11.77 -27.08
C LEU A 171 -4.39 11.25 -26.44
N VAL A 172 -4.36 10.71 -25.23
CA VAL A 172 -5.56 10.25 -24.53
C VAL A 172 -6.21 11.44 -23.84
N PRO A 173 -7.47 11.79 -24.15
CA PRO A 173 -8.15 12.87 -23.44
C PRO A 173 -8.27 12.55 -21.96
N GLU A 174 -7.98 13.54 -21.12
CA GLU A 174 -8.10 13.46 -19.66
C GLU A 174 -9.46 12.91 -19.16
N PRO A 175 -10.64 13.20 -19.76
CA PRO A 175 -11.89 12.58 -19.32
C PRO A 175 -11.94 11.06 -19.60
N LEU A 176 -11.39 10.61 -20.72
CA LEU A 176 -11.33 9.18 -21.06
C LEU A 176 -10.41 8.42 -20.10
N GLU A 177 -9.28 9.03 -19.73
CA GLU A 177 -8.35 8.45 -18.76
C GLU A 177 -9.03 8.27 -17.39
N LYS A 178 -9.77 9.27 -16.91
CA LYS A 178 -10.50 9.21 -15.64
C LYS A 178 -11.57 8.12 -15.66
N ASP A 179 -12.33 8.01 -16.74
CA ASP A 179 -13.36 6.98 -16.88
C ASP A 179 -12.75 5.58 -16.96
N LEU A 180 -11.67 5.41 -17.72
CA LEU A 180 -10.91 4.15 -17.79
C LEU A 180 -10.35 3.75 -16.42
N ARG A 181 -9.77 4.70 -15.70
CA ARG A 181 -9.23 4.48 -14.35
C ARG A 181 -10.34 4.04 -13.39
N ASN A 182 -11.49 4.70 -13.40
CA ASN A 182 -12.63 4.33 -12.55
C ASN A 182 -13.17 2.93 -12.90
N LEU A 183 -13.22 2.59 -14.18
CA LEU A 183 -13.62 1.27 -14.66
C LEU A 183 -12.62 0.20 -14.23
N TYR A 184 -11.33 0.47 -14.36
CA TYR A 184 -10.26 -0.42 -13.92
C TYR A 184 -10.29 -0.64 -12.40
N MET A 185 -10.37 0.43 -11.60
CA MET A 185 -10.42 0.33 -10.14
C MET A 185 -11.64 -0.46 -9.67
N SER A 186 -12.82 -0.19 -10.22
CA SER A 186 -14.02 -0.96 -9.88
C SER A 186 -13.92 -2.43 -10.29
N GLY A 187 -13.38 -2.73 -11.48
CA GLY A 187 -13.13 -4.11 -11.92
C GLY A 187 -12.10 -4.84 -11.04
N CYS A 188 -11.03 -4.17 -10.64
CA CYS A 188 -10.01 -4.72 -9.74
C CYS A 188 -10.57 -5.06 -8.36
N GLU A 189 -11.47 -4.26 -7.80
CA GLU A 189 -12.12 -4.59 -6.53
C GLU A 189 -13.01 -5.83 -6.63
N LEU A 190 -13.76 -5.98 -7.73
CA LEU A 190 -14.53 -7.20 -7.99
C LEU A 190 -13.61 -8.41 -8.13
N LEU A 191 -12.52 -8.29 -8.88
CA LEU A 191 -11.52 -9.35 -9.03
C LEU A 191 -10.84 -9.68 -7.69
N ARG A 192 -10.51 -8.69 -6.87
CA ARG A 192 -9.94 -8.89 -5.53
C ARG A 192 -10.86 -9.75 -4.68
N HIS A 193 -12.16 -9.43 -4.62
CA HIS A 193 -13.13 -10.22 -3.88
C HIS A 193 -13.33 -11.63 -4.46
N PHE A 194 -13.25 -11.77 -5.78
CA PHE A 194 -13.27 -13.06 -6.45
C PHE A 194 -12.05 -13.91 -6.05
N TRP A 195 -10.83 -13.36 -6.12
CA TRP A 195 -9.61 -14.07 -5.76
C TRP A 195 -9.49 -14.41 -4.27
N LEU A 196 -10.10 -13.61 -3.39
CA LEU A 196 -10.24 -13.95 -1.97
C LEU A 196 -11.13 -15.18 -1.73
N CYS A 197 -11.92 -15.59 -2.73
CA CYS A 197 -12.69 -16.82 -2.67
C CYS A 197 -11.89 -18.06 -3.07
N PHE A 198 -10.63 -17.90 -3.48
CA PHE A 198 -9.74 -18.99 -3.86
C PHE A 198 -8.59 -19.13 -2.85
N PRO A 199 -8.29 -20.35 -2.37
CA PRO A 199 -8.97 -21.63 -2.67
C PRO A 199 -10.34 -21.75 -1.97
N PRO A 200 -11.35 -22.39 -2.61
CA PRO A 200 -12.69 -22.57 -2.02
C PRO A 200 -12.65 -23.64 -0.93
N THR A 201 -12.16 -23.27 0.25
CA THR A 201 -12.02 -24.18 1.40
C THR A 201 -13.34 -24.39 2.15
N THR A 202 -14.37 -23.57 1.91
CA THR A 202 -15.68 -23.64 2.57
C THR A 202 -16.83 -23.51 1.55
N PRO A 203 -17.99 -24.17 1.79
CA PRO A 203 -19.12 -24.13 0.86
C PRO A 203 -19.73 -22.72 0.72
N GLN A 204 -19.63 -21.87 1.76
CA GLN A 204 -20.07 -20.48 1.70
C GLN A 204 -19.18 -19.64 0.76
N LEU A 205 -17.90 -19.99 0.65
CA LEU A 205 -16.95 -19.32 -0.24
C LEU A 205 -17.21 -19.70 -1.71
N GLN A 206 -17.68 -20.93 -1.95
CA GLN A 206 -18.11 -21.38 -3.27
C GLN A 206 -19.36 -20.62 -3.76
N GLU A 207 -20.41 -20.53 -2.93
CA GLU A 207 -21.62 -19.77 -3.28
C GLU A 207 -21.29 -18.28 -3.50
N LYS A 208 -20.35 -17.73 -2.70
CA LYS A 208 -19.83 -16.37 -2.89
C LYS A 208 -19.07 -16.24 -4.20
N ALA A 209 -18.24 -17.22 -4.58
CA ALA A 209 -17.51 -17.21 -5.84
C ALA A 209 -18.46 -17.25 -7.06
N GLU A 210 -19.53 -18.05 -6.99
CA GLU A 210 -20.57 -18.11 -8.02
C GLU A 210 -21.31 -16.78 -8.17
N LYS A 211 -21.72 -16.15 -7.05
CA LYS A 211 -22.33 -14.80 -7.06
C LYS A 211 -21.38 -13.73 -7.58
N MET A 212 -20.08 -13.81 -7.23
CA MET A 212 -19.06 -12.90 -7.72
C MET A 212 -18.80 -13.09 -9.23
N HIS A 213 -18.85 -14.33 -9.72
CA HIS A 213 -18.74 -14.63 -11.15
C HIS A 213 -19.91 -14.03 -11.94
N GLU A 214 -21.14 -14.16 -11.44
CA GLU A 214 -22.30 -13.47 -12.04
C GLU A 214 -22.15 -11.94 -12.01
N ALA A 215 -21.64 -11.38 -10.90
CA ALA A 215 -21.40 -9.95 -10.77
C ALA A 215 -20.34 -9.45 -11.78
N LEU A 216 -19.29 -10.23 -12.04
CA LEU A 216 -18.30 -9.95 -13.08
C LEU A 216 -18.92 -9.98 -14.48
N HIS A 217 -19.76 -10.97 -14.78
CA HIS A 217 -20.49 -11.03 -16.05
C HIS A 217 -21.43 -9.84 -16.25
N ARG A 218 -22.14 -9.42 -15.19
CA ARG A 218 -22.98 -8.21 -15.22
C ARG A 218 -22.15 -6.94 -15.38
N PHE A 219 -21.00 -6.85 -14.72
CA PHE A 219 -20.08 -5.72 -14.88
C PHE A 219 -19.56 -5.62 -16.32
N HIS A 220 -19.20 -6.75 -16.93
CA HIS A 220 -18.77 -6.81 -18.32
C HIS A 220 -19.85 -6.31 -19.29
N SER A 221 -21.09 -6.79 -19.15
CA SER A 221 -22.18 -6.38 -20.05
C SER A 221 -22.67 -4.95 -19.79
N ALA A 222 -22.66 -4.47 -18.54
CA ALA A 222 -23.24 -3.17 -18.18
C ALA A 222 -22.25 -1.99 -18.21
N LYS A 223 -20.95 -2.25 -18.01
CA LYS A 223 -19.93 -1.18 -17.89
C LYS A 223 -18.83 -1.31 -18.94
N LEU A 224 -18.33 -2.52 -19.20
CA LEU A 224 -17.23 -2.72 -20.15
C LEU A 224 -17.68 -2.56 -21.61
N LYS A 225 -18.71 -3.29 -22.05
CA LYS A 225 -19.23 -3.18 -23.43
C LYS A 225 -19.69 -1.76 -23.80
N PRO A 226 -20.49 -1.06 -22.98
CA PRO A 226 -20.92 0.30 -23.33
C PRO A 226 -19.79 1.34 -23.27
N PHE A 227 -18.70 1.04 -22.57
CA PHE A 227 -17.48 1.85 -22.60
C PHE A 227 -16.69 1.58 -23.89
N GLU A 228 -16.48 0.31 -24.25
CA GLU A 228 -15.85 -0.10 -25.51
C GLU A 228 -16.55 0.51 -26.74
N ASP A 229 -17.88 0.40 -26.81
CA ASP A 229 -18.68 0.98 -27.89
C ASP A 229 -18.50 2.50 -27.98
N ARG A 230 -18.46 3.19 -26.83
CA ARG A 230 -18.22 4.65 -26.75
C ARG A 230 -16.83 5.01 -27.24
N VAL A 231 -15.80 4.28 -26.80
CA VAL A 231 -14.42 4.53 -27.24
C VAL A 231 -14.28 4.32 -28.74
N MET A 232 -14.86 3.25 -29.27
CA MET A 232 -14.84 2.94 -30.71
C MET A 232 -15.56 3.99 -31.56
N LEU A 233 -16.63 4.61 -31.05
CA LEU A 233 -17.36 5.66 -31.77
C LEU A 233 -16.67 7.03 -31.69
N GLU A 234 -16.16 7.40 -30.52
CA GLU A 234 -15.63 8.74 -30.26
C GLU A 234 -14.15 8.89 -30.62
N PHE A 235 -13.38 7.81 -30.62
CA PHE A 235 -11.93 7.81 -30.87
C PHE A 235 -11.51 7.02 -32.12
N SER A 236 -12.48 6.59 -32.95
CA SER A 236 -12.18 6.11 -34.30
C SER A 236 -11.45 7.21 -35.09
N PRO A 237 -10.47 6.90 -35.94
CA PRO A 237 -9.71 7.90 -36.72
C PRO A 237 -10.59 8.90 -37.49
N LEU A 238 -11.83 8.51 -37.82
CA LEU A 238 -12.82 9.32 -38.54
C LEU A 238 -13.48 10.41 -37.66
N SER A 239 -13.64 10.21 -36.36
CA SER A 239 -14.21 11.20 -35.43
C SER A 239 -13.19 12.29 -35.08
N GLN A 240 -11.92 11.92 -34.94
CA GLN A 240 -10.82 12.87 -34.76
C GLN A 240 -10.73 13.83 -35.97
N GLN A 241 -10.89 13.33 -37.20
CA GLN A 241 -10.92 14.17 -38.41
C GLN A 241 -12.12 15.15 -38.43
N ARG A 242 -13.27 14.77 -37.86
CA ARG A 242 -14.48 15.62 -37.78
C ARG A 242 -14.33 16.78 -36.80
N THR A 243 -13.63 16.56 -35.68
CA THR A 243 -13.31 17.64 -34.73
C THR A 243 -12.33 18.66 -35.30
N CYS A 244 -11.44 18.26 -36.21
CA CYS A 244 -10.53 19.16 -36.93
C CYS A 244 -11.28 20.07 -37.93
N ASP A 245 -12.16 19.50 -38.76
CA ASP A 245 -12.88 20.26 -39.80
C ASP A 245 -13.93 21.23 -39.23
N GLY A 246 -14.51 20.93 -38.06
CA GLY A 246 -15.50 21.80 -37.41
C GLY A 246 -14.96 23.14 -36.93
N THR A 247 -13.64 23.25 -36.70
CA THR A 247 -13.00 24.49 -36.20
C THR A 247 -12.48 25.40 -37.32
N ALA A 248 -12.44 24.92 -38.57
CA ALA A 248 -11.95 25.68 -39.72
C ALA A 248 -13.00 26.60 -40.37
N ARG A 249 -14.29 26.44 -40.07
CA ARG A 249 -15.39 27.12 -40.80
C ARG A 249 -15.93 28.48 -40.30
N PRO A 250 -15.39 29.17 -39.28
CA PRO A 250 -15.74 30.58 -39.02
C PRO A 250 -14.76 31.62 -39.59
N ARG A 251 -13.62 31.24 -40.19
CA ARG A 251 -12.58 32.23 -40.57
C ARG A 251 -12.74 32.84 -41.97
N THR A 252 -13.61 32.29 -42.83
CA THR A 252 -13.75 32.78 -44.22
C THR A 252 -14.87 33.81 -44.42
N TRP A 253 -15.75 34.02 -43.43
CA TRP A 253 -16.78 35.06 -43.51
C TRP A 253 -16.31 36.45 -43.07
N SER A 254 -15.24 36.54 -42.27
CA SER A 254 -14.74 37.82 -41.73
C SER A 254 -13.81 38.58 -42.68
N ARG A 255 -13.48 38.04 -43.87
CA ARG A 255 -12.59 38.67 -44.87
C ARG A 255 -13.32 39.13 -46.13
N ARG A 256 -14.65 39.28 -46.08
CA ARG A 256 -15.47 39.80 -47.20
C ARG A 256 -16.19 41.10 -46.88
N GLN A 257 -15.89 41.72 -45.73
CA GLN A 257 -16.34 43.06 -45.35
C GLN A 257 -15.19 43.90 -44.77
N SER A 258 -14.13 44.08 -45.57
CA SER A 258 -13.15 45.17 -45.41
C SER A 258 -12.61 45.52 -46.79
#